data_AF-F4RNM0-F1
#
_entry.id   AF-F4RNM0-F1
#
_cell.length_a   1.000
_cell.length_b   1.000
_cell.length_c   1.000
_cell.angle_alpha   90.00
_cell.angle_beta   90.00
_cell.angle_gamma   90.00
#
_symmetry.space_group_name_H-M   'P 1'
#
loop_
_entity.id
_entity.type
_entity.pdbx_description
1 polymer ?
#
loop_
_entity_poly.entity_id
_entity_poly.type
_entity_poly.pdbx_seq_one_letter_code
_entity_poly.pdbx_strand_id
1 'polypeptide(L)'
;MSAIKFSIGTTTTKSNSGTSNKRPTTNKVFEEDEEEDELTLKIGSNTNSGTKKASSSRSGNPSLLLPPTNSKLSRQQKLKQDEAAKLDATVFEYDEVYDDMKSAEKQSKLAKEQSGVQRKPQYISGLIETAKQRQIDRVRAEDKMVQRERELEGAEFADKDAFVTPAYLEQQAELRKAEEEEKLKAEKGPTSKGMSSFYKNILDEDSKRNEAAVKAVAAAAKRSGGTSLNLASTLSSALPASSVSQQPQYDPEPEEVPSEAKLAAEVGRKLGRKVDLDDEGRIIDHRQLLTGGLNVGQPKLGPKKPTKSGFALPIAERARQEREKAEAEAALVKKQEEEEEGISQAEKLKLSRERQSLLLQQQLIELESNKRKAEEDQMKDQIKKVARRNDESKVEELKRKAQERRKAREKVLIPTETSTKETI
;
A
#
# COMPACT_ATOMS: atom_id res chain seq x y z
N MET A 1 -34.22 36.39 -58.55
CA MET A 1 -34.51 34.96 -58.72
C MET A 1 -34.06 34.23 -57.46
N SER A 2 -34.84 33.24 -57.04
CA SER A 2 -34.97 32.67 -55.69
C SER A 2 -33.69 32.40 -54.88
N ALA A 3 -33.71 32.83 -53.62
CA ALA A 3 -32.79 32.38 -52.58
C ALA A 3 -33.17 30.96 -52.12
N ILE A 4 -32.29 29.99 -52.36
CA ILE A 4 -32.45 28.60 -51.95
C ILE A 4 -31.91 28.44 -50.53
N LYS A 5 -32.82 28.23 -49.57
CA LYS A 5 -32.51 27.86 -48.18
C LYS A 5 -32.24 26.35 -48.12
N PHE A 6 -31.02 25.95 -47.76
CA PHE A 6 -30.70 24.56 -47.41
C PHE A 6 -30.86 24.35 -45.90
N SER A 7 -31.89 23.60 -45.50
CA SER A 7 -32.09 23.08 -44.15
C SER A 7 -31.37 21.75 -44.01
N ILE A 8 -30.41 21.65 -43.09
CA ILE A 8 -29.78 20.39 -42.69
C ILE A 8 -30.65 19.76 -41.60
N GLY A 9 -31.34 18.67 -41.94
CA GLY A 9 -32.10 17.85 -41.01
C GLY A 9 -31.18 16.89 -40.26
N THR A 10 -31.23 16.93 -38.92
CA THR A 10 -30.58 15.97 -38.04
C THR A 10 -31.55 14.82 -37.75
N THR A 11 -31.24 13.61 -38.25
CA THR A 11 -32.00 12.40 -37.94
C THR A 11 -31.55 11.82 -36.59
N THR A 12 -32.29 12.12 -35.53
CA THR A 12 -32.23 11.41 -34.25
C THR A 12 -32.94 10.06 -34.36
N THR A 13 -32.19 8.95 -34.26
CA THR A 13 -32.76 7.61 -34.14
C THR A 13 -33.07 7.31 -32.67
N LYS A 14 -34.37 7.11 -32.42
CA LYS A 14 -34.97 6.66 -31.17
C LYS A 14 -34.85 5.14 -31.11
N SER A 15 -34.23 4.57 -30.07
CA SER A 15 -34.47 3.19 -29.67
C SER A 15 -35.00 3.17 -28.24
N ASN A 16 -36.12 2.47 -28.11
CA ASN A 16 -36.98 2.41 -26.94
C ASN A 16 -36.90 0.97 -26.42
N SER A 17 -36.42 0.76 -25.19
CA SER A 17 -36.67 -0.47 -24.45
C SER A 17 -36.61 -0.17 -22.96
N GLY A 18 -37.78 -0.01 -22.37
CA GLY A 18 -37.95 0.07 -20.93
C GLY A 18 -37.85 -1.32 -20.30
N THR A 19 -37.09 -1.40 -19.22
CA THR A 19 -37.37 -2.30 -18.10
C THR A 19 -37.10 -1.54 -16.80
N SER A 20 -38.06 -1.65 -15.90
CA SER A 20 -38.26 -0.83 -14.71
C SER A 20 -37.45 -1.29 -13.50
N ASN A 21 -36.98 -0.30 -12.75
CA ASN A 21 -36.87 -0.22 -11.28
C ASN A 21 -36.15 -1.34 -10.52
N LYS A 22 -35.02 -0.97 -9.91
CA LYS A 22 -34.91 -0.76 -8.44
C LYS A 22 -33.56 -0.09 -8.11
N ARG A 23 -33.61 1.14 -7.59
CA ARG A 23 -32.47 1.81 -6.96
C ARG A 23 -32.27 1.21 -5.56
N PRO A 24 -31.05 0.87 -5.12
CA PRO A 24 -30.80 0.58 -3.71
C PRO A 24 -30.87 1.90 -2.92
N THR A 25 -31.68 1.88 -1.88
CA THR A 25 -31.85 2.93 -0.88
C THR A 25 -30.52 3.17 -0.18
N THR A 26 -30.20 4.46 -0.01
CA THR A 26 -29.14 4.97 0.85
C THR A 26 -29.39 4.52 2.29
N ASN A 27 -28.50 3.71 2.85
CA ASN A 27 -28.41 3.52 4.30
C ASN A 27 -27.93 4.85 4.91
N LYS A 28 -28.88 5.69 5.35
CA LYS A 28 -28.66 6.59 6.49
C LYS A 28 -28.68 5.71 7.74
N VAL A 29 -27.50 5.35 8.23
CA VAL A 29 -27.30 4.73 9.54
C VAL A 29 -26.15 5.54 10.14
N PHE A 30 -26.43 6.23 11.25
CA PHE A 30 -25.66 7.28 11.95
C PHE A 30 -26.04 8.73 11.63
N GLU A 31 -27.21 9.13 12.13
CA GLU A 31 -27.52 10.49 12.59
C GLU A 31 -28.04 10.33 14.03
N GLU A 32 -27.37 11.03 14.96
CA GLU A 32 -27.90 11.62 16.20
C GLU A 32 -28.35 10.69 17.36
N ASP A 33 -27.43 10.44 18.30
CA ASP A 33 -27.72 10.43 19.74
C ASP A 33 -26.86 11.54 20.39
N GLU A 34 -27.31 12.79 20.24
CA GLU A 34 -26.94 13.88 21.15
C GLU A 34 -27.92 13.80 22.34
N GLU A 35 -27.50 13.14 23.43
CA GLU A 35 -28.22 13.22 24.70
C GLU A 35 -27.92 14.58 25.35
N GLU A 36 -28.82 15.54 25.13
CA GLU A 36 -28.99 16.70 26.02
C GLU A 36 -29.82 16.27 27.24
N ASP A 37 -29.18 16.16 28.41
CA ASP A 37 -29.87 15.96 29.70
C ASP A 37 -30.56 17.26 30.16
N GLU A 38 -31.78 17.51 29.68
CA GLU A 38 -32.67 18.55 30.22
C GLU A 38 -33.56 17.97 31.35
N LEU A 39 -33.21 18.29 32.60
CA LEU A 39 -33.97 17.89 33.80
C LEU A 39 -35.31 18.62 33.89
N THR A 40 -36.42 17.92 33.64
CA THR A 40 -37.76 18.41 34.00
C THR A 40 -38.41 17.57 35.11
N LEU A 41 -38.58 18.21 36.27
CA LEU A 41 -39.27 17.69 37.46
C LEU A 41 -40.78 17.62 37.20
N LYS A 42 -41.38 16.43 37.30
CA LYS A 42 -42.84 16.27 37.48
C LYS A 42 -43.15 15.38 38.67
N ILE A 43 -43.69 16.03 39.70
CA ILE A 43 -44.32 15.45 40.88
C ILE A 43 -45.70 14.92 40.47
N GLY A 44 -46.00 13.67 40.83
CA GLY A 44 -47.32 13.08 40.64
C GLY A 44 -47.47 11.81 41.47
N SER A 45 -48.14 11.94 42.62
CA SER A 45 -48.58 10.84 43.46
C SER A 45 -49.63 10.00 42.75
N ASN A 46 -49.53 8.67 42.77
CA ASN A 46 -50.70 7.88 43.15
C ASN A 46 -50.34 6.48 43.67
N THR A 47 -51.07 6.10 44.70
CA THR A 47 -51.08 4.83 45.41
C THR A 47 -51.78 3.75 44.60
N ASN A 48 -51.23 2.54 44.53
CA ASN A 48 -52.08 1.36 44.70
C ASN A 48 -51.31 0.09 45.12
N SER A 49 -51.94 -0.60 46.07
CA SER A 49 -51.55 -1.82 46.74
C SER A 49 -51.56 -3.06 45.84
N GLY A 50 -50.59 -3.95 46.03
CA GLY A 50 -50.59 -5.30 45.45
C GLY A 50 -49.55 -6.21 46.07
N THR A 51 -49.89 -6.84 47.20
CA THR A 51 -49.10 -7.86 47.89
C THR A 51 -48.90 -9.11 47.02
N LYS A 52 -47.66 -9.54 46.75
CA LYS A 52 -47.27 -10.96 46.61
C LYS A 52 -45.81 -11.20 47.03
N LYS A 53 -45.60 -12.28 47.79
CA LYS A 53 -44.36 -12.68 48.45
C LYS A 53 -43.32 -13.29 47.49
N ALA A 54 -42.06 -12.95 47.79
CA ALA A 54 -40.81 -13.71 47.71
C ALA A 54 -40.65 -14.90 46.74
N SER A 55 -39.68 -14.76 45.84
CA SER A 55 -38.73 -15.83 45.50
C SER A 55 -37.36 -15.23 45.20
N SER A 56 -36.37 -15.64 45.98
CA SER A 56 -34.96 -15.26 45.84
C SER A 56 -34.33 -15.90 44.61
N SER A 57 -33.81 -15.09 43.69
CA SER A 57 -32.74 -15.50 42.78
C SER A 57 -31.74 -14.36 42.64
N ARG A 58 -30.58 -14.59 43.24
CA ARG A 58 -29.45 -13.69 43.37
C ARG A 58 -28.63 -13.78 42.09
N SER A 59 -28.79 -12.81 41.19
CA SER A 59 -27.83 -12.51 40.13
C SER A 59 -27.92 -11.02 39.82
N GLY A 60 -27.42 -10.20 40.75
CA GLY A 60 -27.26 -8.78 40.55
C GLY A 60 -26.04 -8.53 39.67
N ASN A 61 -26.28 -8.03 38.46
CA ASN A 61 -25.29 -7.25 37.73
C ASN A 61 -24.87 -6.09 38.66
N PRO A 62 -23.57 -5.86 38.91
CA PRO A 62 -23.16 -4.65 39.61
C PRO A 62 -23.42 -3.49 38.66
N SER A 63 -24.60 -2.87 38.74
CA SER A 63 -24.80 -1.53 38.21
C SER A 63 -23.70 -0.67 38.81
N LEU A 64 -22.85 -0.11 37.95
CA LEU A 64 -21.93 0.97 38.29
C LEU A 64 -22.77 2.06 38.96
N LEU A 65 -22.76 2.06 40.30
CA LEU A 65 -23.36 3.11 41.10
C LEU A 65 -22.56 4.37 40.80
N LEU A 66 -23.09 5.20 39.91
CA LEU A 66 -22.73 6.61 39.89
C LEU A 66 -22.91 7.13 41.33
N PRO A 67 -21.87 7.69 41.96
CA PRO A 67 -21.99 8.19 43.32
C PRO A 67 -23.10 9.25 43.35
N PRO A 68 -23.93 9.30 44.41
CA PRO A 68 -25.00 10.28 44.50
C PRO A 68 -24.39 11.68 44.47
N THR A 69 -24.62 12.41 43.38
CA THR A 69 -24.07 13.76 43.10
C THR A 69 -24.55 14.84 44.07
N ASN A 70 -25.37 14.48 45.06
CA ASN A 70 -25.99 15.36 46.03
C ASN A 70 -25.69 14.99 47.49
N SER A 71 -24.57 14.34 47.80
CA SER A 71 -24.12 14.22 49.19
C SER A 71 -23.49 15.54 49.66
N LYS A 72 -24.22 16.34 50.43
CA LYS A 72 -23.65 17.52 51.10
C LYS A 72 -22.48 17.06 51.98
N LEU A 73 -21.29 17.63 51.73
CA LEU A 73 -20.07 17.30 52.48
C LEU A 73 -20.28 17.47 53.99
N SER A 74 -19.81 16.51 54.77
CA SER A 74 -19.82 16.56 56.23
C SER A 74 -19.03 17.76 56.74
N ARG A 75 -19.41 18.32 57.89
CA ARG A 75 -18.71 19.47 58.51
C ARG A 75 -17.22 19.21 58.71
N GLN A 76 -16.84 17.96 59.04
CA GLN A 76 -15.43 17.57 59.17
C GLN A 76 -14.70 17.55 57.82
N GLN A 77 -15.39 17.20 56.71
CA GLN A 77 -14.80 17.21 55.38
C GLN A 77 -14.57 18.63 54.88
N LYS A 78 -15.49 19.56 55.17
CA LYS A 78 -15.33 20.98 54.84
C LYS A 78 -14.13 21.61 55.56
N LEU A 79 -13.98 21.33 56.86
CA LEU A 79 -12.81 21.81 57.62
C LEU A 79 -11.50 21.30 57.02
N LYS A 80 -11.45 20.02 56.64
CA LYS A 80 -10.27 19.44 55.97
C LYS A 80 -10.02 20.05 54.59
N GLN A 81 -11.06 20.37 53.82
CA GLN A 81 -10.92 21.07 52.54
C GLN A 81 -10.40 22.50 52.73
N ASP A 82 -10.92 23.23 53.72
CA ASP A 82 -10.46 24.58 54.06
C ASP A 82 -9.01 24.57 54.58
N GLU A 83 -8.64 23.56 55.37
CA GLU A 83 -7.25 23.33 55.80
C GLU A 83 -6.34 23.04 54.60
N ALA A 84 -6.77 22.15 53.70
CA ALA A 84 -6.01 21.81 52.49
C ALA A 84 -5.83 23.01 51.55
N ALA A 85 -6.90 23.80 51.32
CA ALA A 85 -6.86 24.99 50.49
C ALA A 85 -5.98 26.11 51.07
N LYS A 86 -5.84 26.18 52.40
CA LYS A 86 -4.90 27.10 53.07
C LYS A 86 -3.45 26.66 52.93
N LEU A 87 -3.19 25.35 52.87
CA LEU A 87 -1.85 24.81 52.68
C LEU A 87 -1.39 25.00 51.24
N ASP A 88 -2.28 24.75 50.27
CA ASP A 88 -2.01 24.93 48.85
C ASP A 88 -3.31 25.19 48.07
N ALA A 89 -3.34 26.30 47.33
CA ALA A 89 -4.48 26.70 46.53
C ALA A 89 -4.74 25.76 45.34
N THR A 90 -3.73 25.03 44.87
CA THR A 90 -3.80 24.16 43.68
C THR A 90 -4.30 22.74 43.97
N VAL A 91 -4.57 22.40 45.24
CA VAL A 91 -4.94 21.04 45.69
C VAL A 91 -6.17 20.47 44.96
N PHE A 92 -7.07 21.33 44.49
CA PHE A 92 -8.31 20.93 43.85
C PHE A 92 -8.36 21.22 42.34
N GLU A 93 -7.27 21.69 41.72
CA GLU A 93 -7.22 22.08 40.31
C GLU A 93 -7.07 20.88 39.33
N TYR A 94 -7.08 19.64 39.82
CA TYR A 94 -6.89 18.45 38.99
C TYR A 94 -7.91 18.31 37.86
N ASP A 95 -9.19 18.59 38.16
CA ASP A 95 -10.28 18.48 37.18
C ASP A 95 -10.15 19.55 36.09
N GLU A 96 -9.77 20.76 36.47
CA GLU A 96 -9.54 21.88 35.53
C GLU A 96 -8.38 21.58 34.57
N VAL A 97 -7.26 21.05 35.09
CA VAL A 97 -6.11 20.64 34.26
C VAL A 97 -6.50 19.49 33.31
N TYR A 98 -7.29 18.53 33.79
CA TYR A 98 -7.76 17.42 32.99
C TYR A 98 -8.69 17.89 31.86
N ASP A 99 -9.64 18.77 32.18
CA ASP A 99 -10.56 19.38 31.21
C ASP A 99 -9.81 20.21 30.17
N ASP A 100 -8.78 20.96 30.57
CA ASP A 100 -7.92 21.70 29.65
C ASP A 100 -7.13 20.77 28.72
N MET A 101 -6.56 19.67 29.24
CA MET A 101 -5.91 18.65 28.42
C MET A 101 -6.88 18.02 27.43
N LYS A 102 -8.09 17.66 27.88
CA LYS A 102 -9.11 17.03 27.03
C LYS A 102 -9.70 17.98 26.01
N SER A 103 -9.83 19.27 26.34
CA SER A 103 -10.25 20.28 25.38
C SER A 103 -9.20 20.42 24.26
N ALA A 104 -7.90 20.44 24.60
CA ALA A 104 -6.82 20.49 23.62
C ALA A 104 -6.77 19.24 22.73
N GLU A 105 -6.98 18.04 23.30
CA GLU A 105 -7.11 16.81 22.53
C GLU A 105 -8.29 16.89 21.54
N LYS A 106 -9.47 17.36 21.98
CA LYS A 106 -10.65 17.55 21.11
C LYS A 106 -10.37 18.53 19.98
N GLN A 107 -9.76 19.69 20.27
CA GLN A 107 -9.36 20.67 19.26
C GLN A 107 -8.41 20.07 18.22
N SER A 108 -7.44 19.26 18.65
CA SER A 108 -6.51 18.56 17.73
C SER A 108 -7.23 17.55 16.82
N LYS A 109 -8.25 16.86 17.32
CA LYS A 109 -9.09 15.93 16.55
C LYS A 109 -9.92 16.68 15.51
N LEU A 110 -10.58 17.76 15.90
CA LEU A 110 -11.34 18.61 14.99
C LEU A 110 -10.46 19.19 13.87
N ALA A 111 -9.25 19.64 14.20
CA ALA A 111 -8.29 20.10 13.20
C ALA A 111 -7.88 18.97 12.21
N LYS A 112 -7.71 17.73 12.70
CA LYS A 112 -7.46 16.56 11.83
C LYS A 112 -8.65 16.28 10.91
N GLU A 113 -9.87 16.33 11.41
CA GLU A 113 -11.08 16.14 10.63
C GLU A 113 -11.24 17.21 9.55
N GLN A 114 -11.05 18.48 9.90
CA GLN A 114 -11.05 19.59 8.93
C GLN A 114 -9.98 19.41 7.85
N SER A 115 -8.78 18.96 8.22
CA SER A 115 -7.73 18.61 7.24
C SER A 115 -8.10 17.41 6.39
N GLY A 116 -8.90 16.47 6.93
CA GLY A 116 -9.43 15.31 6.23
C GLY A 116 -10.47 15.70 5.17
N VAL A 117 -11.33 16.67 5.46
CA VAL A 117 -12.31 17.20 4.50
C VAL A 117 -11.63 17.87 3.30
N GLN A 118 -10.50 18.55 3.52
CA GLN A 118 -9.73 19.19 2.45
C GLN A 118 -8.82 18.22 1.67
N ARG A 119 -8.64 16.98 2.15
CA ARG A 119 -7.78 16.01 1.47
C ARG A 119 -8.44 15.54 0.17
N LYS A 120 -7.66 15.61 -0.91
CA LYS A 120 -8.03 14.99 -2.18
C LYS A 120 -8.23 13.48 -1.99
N PRO A 121 -9.15 12.85 -2.75
CA PRO A 121 -9.38 11.42 -2.66
C PRO A 121 -8.11 10.60 -2.88
N GLN A 122 -7.90 9.59 -2.03
CA GLN A 122 -6.64 8.86 -1.84
C GLN A 122 -6.04 8.24 -3.11
N TYR A 123 -6.87 7.92 -4.10
CA TYR A 123 -6.44 7.19 -5.30
C TYR A 123 -6.45 8.03 -6.57
N ILE A 124 -7.28 9.06 -6.66
CA ILE A 124 -7.50 9.80 -7.92
C ILE A 124 -6.26 10.62 -8.31
N SER A 125 -5.54 11.19 -7.34
CA SER A 125 -4.30 11.94 -7.64
C SER A 125 -3.27 11.07 -8.34
N GLY A 126 -3.04 9.84 -7.84
CA GLY A 126 -2.11 8.90 -8.45
C GLY A 126 -2.52 8.50 -9.88
N LEU A 127 -3.82 8.28 -10.13
CA LEU A 127 -4.29 8.02 -11.49
C LEU A 127 -4.07 9.21 -12.43
N ILE A 128 -4.31 10.44 -11.96
CA ILE A 128 -4.09 11.65 -12.75
C ILE A 128 -2.59 11.84 -13.03
N GLU A 129 -1.74 11.65 -12.02
CA GLU A 129 -0.28 11.76 -12.16
C GLU A 129 0.27 10.73 -13.15
N THR A 130 -0.15 9.46 -13.03
CA THR A 130 0.28 8.41 -13.98
C THR A 130 -0.24 8.64 -15.39
N ALA A 131 -1.46 9.16 -15.56
CA ALA A 131 -1.99 9.54 -16.87
C ALA A 131 -1.17 10.68 -17.50
N LYS A 132 -0.80 11.70 -16.72
CA LYS A 132 0.07 12.81 -17.15
C LYS A 132 1.46 12.30 -17.53
N GLN A 133 2.05 11.42 -16.73
CA GLN A 133 3.35 10.83 -17.02
C GLN A 133 3.34 10.09 -18.36
N ARG A 134 2.30 9.28 -18.63
CA ARG A 134 2.14 8.60 -19.93
C ARG A 134 1.99 9.57 -21.10
N GLN A 135 1.34 10.71 -20.89
CA GLN A 135 1.23 11.75 -21.93
C GLN A 135 2.61 12.34 -22.23
N ILE A 136 3.39 12.69 -21.20
CA ILE A 136 4.76 13.19 -21.35
C ILE A 136 5.63 12.15 -22.05
N ASP A 137 5.55 10.88 -21.65
CA ASP A 137 6.31 9.78 -22.25
C ASP A 137 5.97 9.58 -23.73
N ARG A 138 4.69 9.72 -24.08
CA ARG A 138 4.23 9.64 -25.47
C ARG A 138 4.84 10.77 -26.31
N VAL A 139 4.77 12.01 -25.84
CA VAL A 139 5.34 13.17 -26.55
C VAL A 139 6.85 12.99 -26.68
N ARG A 140 7.55 12.54 -25.63
CA ARG A 140 8.99 12.26 -25.67
C ARG A 140 9.34 11.16 -26.70
N ALA A 141 8.50 10.15 -26.84
CA ALA A 141 8.69 9.10 -27.83
C ALA A 141 8.50 9.62 -29.27
N GLU A 142 7.47 10.43 -29.49
CA GLU A 142 7.21 11.09 -30.78
C GLU A 142 8.38 12.01 -31.17
N ASP A 143 8.90 12.83 -30.24
CA ASP A 143 10.06 13.70 -30.49
C ASP A 143 11.33 12.92 -30.83
N LYS A 144 11.62 11.83 -30.10
CA LYS A 144 12.77 10.95 -30.40
C LYS A 144 12.61 10.23 -31.74
N MET A 145 11.38 9.93 -32.14
CA MET A 145 11.08 9.35 -33.45
C MET A 145 11.38 10.36 -34.55
N VAL A 146 10.89 11.60 -34.43
CA VAL A 146 11.14 12.69 -35.39
C VAL A 146 12.63 13.03 -35.48
N GLN A 147 13.35 13.03 -34.36
CA GLN A 147 14.80 13.25 -34.37
C GLN A 147 15.53 12.14 -35.14
N ARG A 148 15.16 10.87 -34.90
CA ARG A 148 15.72 9.74 -35.64
C ARG A 148 15.41 9.82 -37.14
N GLU A 149 14.20 10.24 -37.52
CA GLU A 149 13.83 10.46 -38.93
C GLU A 149 14.72 11.54 -39.58
N ARG A 150 14.95 12.66 -38.88
CA ARG A 150 15.85 13.74 -39.37
C ARG A 150 17.30 13.30 -39.49
N GLU A 151 17.79 12.49 -38.55
CA GLU A 151 19.14 11.93 -38.62
C GLU A 151 19.30 10.98 -39.82
N LEU A 152 18.25 10.21 -40.14
CA LEU A 152 18.22 9.32 -41.31
C LEU A 152 18.13 10.09 -42.63
N GLU A 153 17.34 11.18 -42.68
CA GLU A 153 17.27 12.10 -43.83
C GLU A 153 18.57 12.89 -44.01
N GLY A 154 19.38 13.04 -42.95
CA GLY A 154 20.75 13.53 -43.01
C GLY A 154 20.88 14.88 -43.71
N ALA A 155 21.62 14.91 -44.83
CA ALA A 155 21.88 16.12 -45.60
C ALA A 155 20.84 16.41 -46.70
N GLU A 156 19.84 15.55 -46.91
CA GLU A 156 18.89 15.67 -48.03
C GLU A 156 18.03 16.96 -47.96
N PHE A 157 17.93 17.56 -46.78
CA PHE A 157 17.15 18.77 -46.52
C PHE A 157 17.97 19.91 -45.91
N ALA A 158 19.31 19.83 -45.94
CA ALA A 158 20.19 20.87 -45.40
C ALA A 158 20.07 22.22 -46.14
N ASP A 159 19.75 22.17 -47.43
CA ASP A 159 19.57 23.36 -48.28
C ASP A 159 18.19 24.01 -48.13
N LYS A 160 17.29 23.46 -47.30
CA LYS A 160 15.93 23.98 -47.09
C LYS A 160 15.80 24.67 -45.74
N ASP A 161 15.01 25.74 -45.71
CA ASP A 161 14.77 26.51 -44.50
C ASP A 161 14.02 25.69 -43.43
N ALA A 162 14.53 25.71 -42.19
CA ALA A 162 13.93 25.04 -41.05
C ALA A 162 12.95 25.98 -40.31
N PHE A 163 11.65 25.75 -40.47
CA PHE A 163 10.62 26.52 -39.77
C PHE A 163 10.17 25.82 -38.49
N VAL A 164 10.44 26.42 -37.33
CA VAL A 164 9.99 25.92 -36.03
C VAL A 164 8.84 26.80 -35.54
N THR A 165 7.71 26.19 -35.20
CA THR A 165 6.56 26.93 -34.65
C THR A 165 6.83 27.31 -33.19
N PRO A 166 6.32 28.47 -32.71
CA PRO A 166 6.50 28.88 -31.31
C PRO A 166 5.95 27.85 -30.32
N ALA A 167 4.83 27.20 -30.66
CA ALA A 167 4.26 26.12 -29.84
C ALA A 167 5.19 24.91 -29.67
N TYR A 168 5.99 24.58 -30.69
CA TYR A 168 6.96 23.49 -30.60
C TYR A 168 8.15 23.85 -29.70
N LEU A 169 8.61 25.11 -29.76
CA LEU A 169 9.63 25.64 -28.84
C LEU A 169 9.15 25.60 -27.38
N GLU A 170 7.90 25.96 -27.14
CA GLU A 170 7.26 25.88 -25.81
C GLU A 170 7.17 24.43 -25.32
N GLN A 171 6.68 23.51 -26.15
CA GLN A 171 6.62 22.07 -25.82
C GLN A 171 8.01 21.50 -25.51
N GLN A 172 9.03 21.85 -26.29
CA GLN A 172 10.40 21.40 -26.04
C GLN A 172 10.96 21.95 -24.72
N ALA A 173 10.61 23.20 -24.36
CA ALA A 173 10.99 23.79 -23.08
C ALA A 173 10.28 23.12 -21.89
N GLU A 174 9.00 22.78 -22.04
CA GLU A 174 8.24 22.05 -21.03
C GLU A 174 8.80 20.64 -20.79
N LEU A 175 9.18 19.92 -21.86
CA LEU A 175 9.82 18.61 -21.75
C LEU A 175 11.18 18.68 -21.06
N ARG A 176 12.02 19.66 -21.41
CA ARG A 176 13.32 19.87 -20.74
C ARG A 176 13.14 20.13 -19.24
N LYS A 177 12.19 21.00 -18.87
CA LYS A 177 11.87 21.26 -17.46
C LYS A 177 11.36 20.01 -16.74
N ALA A 178 10.48 19.24 -17.37
CA ALA A 178 9.97 17.99 -16.79
C ALA A 178 11.09 16.95 -16.57
N GLU A 179 12.05 16.86 -17.49
CA GLU A 179 13.22 15.96 -17.35
C GLU A 179 14.16 16.42 -16.23
N GLU A 180 14.40 17.73 -16.08
CA GLU A 180 15.20 18.28 -14.99
C GLU A 180 14.52 18.04 -13.62
N GLU A 181 13.21 18.25 -13.52
CA GLU A 181 12.44 17.98 -12.30
C GLU A 181 12.44 16.49 -11.95
N GLU A 182 12.27 15.60 -12.94
CA GLU A 182 12.35 14.16 -12.75
C GLU A 182 13.74 13.73 -12.30
N LYS A 183 14.80 14.31 -12.87
CA LYS A 183 16.19 14.04 -12.50
C LYS A 183 16.50 14.49 -11.07
N LEU A 184 16.07 15.69 -10.68
CA LEU A 184 16.20 16.19 -9.30
C LEU A 184 15.42 15.32 -8.31
N LYS A 185 14.26 14.79 -8.71
CA LYS A 185 13.47 13.89 -7.88
C LYS A 185 14.11 12.50 -7.77
N ALA A 186 14.73 12.01 -8.84
CA ALA A 186 15.48 10.77 -8.84
C ALA A 186 16.76 10.87 -7.99
N GLU A 187 17.44 12.01 -8.01
CA GLU A 187 18.63 12.29 -7.19
C GLU A 187 18.31 12.31 -5.69
N LYS A 188 17.13 12.81 -5.31
CA LYS A 188 16.62 12.74 -3.93
C LYS A 188 16.36 11.30 -3.44
N GLY A 189 16.49 10.32 -4.33
CA GLY A 189 16.37 8.90 -4.03
C GLY A 189 14.92 8.46 -3.80
N PRO A 190 14.64 7.15 -3.93
CA PRO A 190 13.36 6.62 -3.51
C PRO A 190 13.24 6.79 -2.00
N THR A 191 12.34 7.67 -1.54
CA THR A 191 12.00 7.73 -0.12
C THR A 191 11.40 6.36 0.25
N SER A 192 12.17 5.50 0.91
CA SER A 192 11.69 4.20 1.37
C SER A 192 10.64 4.43 2.46
N LYS A 193 9.38 4.60 2.04
CA LYS A 193 8.21 4.63 2.92
C LYS A 193 7.93 3.21 3.38
N GLY A 194 8.85 2.64 4.15
CA GLY A 194 8.67 1.39 4.86
C GLY A 194 7.81 1.57 6.11
N MET A 195 7.58 0.48 6.81
CA MET A 195 6.82 0.47 8.07
C MET A 195 7.44 1.42 9.11
N SER A 196 8.75 1.61 9.11
CA SER A 196 9.45 2.56 10.00
C SER A 196 8.97 4.00 9.82
N SER A 197 8.71 4.46 8.59
CA SER A 197 8.17 5.80 8.35
C SER A 197 6.73 5.94 8.85
N PHE A 198 5.93 4.88 8.76
CA PHE A 198 4.57 4.87 9.30
C PHE A 198 4.59 4.97 10.83
N TYR A 199 5.40 4.15 11.51
CA TYR A 199 5.56 4.22 12.96
C TYR A 199 6.13 5.57 13.40
N LYS A 200 7.11 6.12 12.68
CA LYS A 200 7.61 7.48 12.93
C LYS A 200 6.49 8.51 12.86
N ASN A 201 5.67 8.47 11.82
CA ASN A 201 4.54 9.41 11.68
C ASN A 201 3.52 9.25 12.82
N ILE A 202 3.24 8.02 13.28
CA ILE A 202 2.33 7.77 14.41
C ILE A 202 2.90 8.35 15.70
N LEU A 203 4.20 8.12 15.96
CA LEU A 203 4.87 8.63 17.15
C LEU A 203 4.99 10.16 17.11
N ASP A 204 5.29 10.75 15.95
CA ASP A 204 5.32 12.20 15.75
C ASP A 204 3.93 12.81 15.96
N GLU A 205 2.86 12.14 15.53
CA GLU A 205 1.48 12.58 15.77
C GLU A 205 1.09 12.51 17.25
N ASP A 206 1.50 11.46 17.96
CA ASP A 206 1.24 11.31 19.39
C ASP A 206 2.08 12.28 20.23
N SER A 207 3.34 12.53 19.85
CA SER A 207 4.18 13.59 20.44
C SER A 207 3.50 14.96 20.29
N LYS A 208 3.02 15.29 19.08
CA LYS A 208 2.33 16.56 18.82
C LYS A 208 1.04 16.72 19.64
N ARG A 209 0.26 15.64 19.81
CA ARG A 209 -0.94 15.65 20.67
C ARG A 209 -0.56 15.93 22.13
N ASN A 210 0.44 15.24 22.65
CA ASN A 210 0.91 15.41 24.02
C ASN A 210 1.49 16.81 24.25
N GLU A 211 2.32 17.31 23.32
CA GLU A 211 2.85 18.67 23.38
C GLU A 211 1.74 19.73 23.35
N ALA A 212 0.70 19.53 22.56
CA ALA A 212 -0.44 20.44 22.52
C ALA A 212 -1.21 20.45 23.85
N ALA A 213 -1.43 19.27 24.46
CA ALA A 213 -2.04 19.16 25.78
C ALA A 213 -1.19 19.86 26.87
N VAL A 214 0.13 19.61 26.89
CA VAL A 214 1.05 20.26 27.83
C VAL A 214 1.10 21.77 27.63
N LYS A 215 1.10 22.25 26.37
CA LYS A 215 1.05 23.69 26.05
C LYS A 215 -0.27 24.32 26.50
N ALA A 216 -1.39 23.62 26.36
CA ALA A 216 -2.70 24.10 26.81
C ALA A 216 -2.74 24.26 28.33
N VAL A 217 -2.27 23.26 29.07
CA VAL A 217 -2.14 23.33 30.54
C VAL A 217 -1.20 24.45 30.96
N ALA A 218 -0.04 24.58 30.31
CA ALA A 218 0.91 25.66 30.59
C ALA A 218 0.33 27.05 30.27
N ALA A 219 -0.56 27.17 29.27
CA ALA A 219 -1.24 28.41 28.96
C ALA A 219 -2.36 28.72 29.97
N ALA A 220 -3.10 27.71 30.43
CA ALA A 220 -4.11 27.85 31.46
C ALA A 220 -3.50 28.29 32.80
N ALA A 221 -2.39 27.68 33.20
CA ALA A 221 -1.62 28.06 34.39
C ALA A 221 -1.09 29.51 34.32
N LYS A 222 -0.82 30.04 33.11
CA LYS A 222 -0.46 31.46 32.93
C LYS A 222 -1.65 32.41 33.06
N ARG A 223 -2.87 31.96 32.74
CA ARG A 223 -4.10 32.78 32.82
C ARG A 223 -4.62 32.90 34.26
N SER A 224 -4.43 31.87 35.08
CA SER A 224 -4.90 31.87 36.48
C SER A 224 -4.05 32.74 37.42
N GLY A 225 -2.94 33.34 36.94
CA GLY A 225 -2.14 34.28 37.72
C GLY A 225 -1.49 33.70 38.98
N GLY A 226 -1.58 32.38 39.18
CA GLY A 226 -1.09 31.65 40.35
C GLY A 226 0.34 31.16 40.15
N THR A 227 1.24 31.68 40.96
CA THR A 227 2.57 31.13 41.22
C THR A 227 2.48 29.70 41.77
N SER A 228 2.78 28.66 40.97
CA SER A 228 3.26 27.37 41.51
C SER A 228 3.67 26.28 40.50
N LEU A 229 3.73 26.51 39.19
CA LEU A 229 4.26 25.48 38.28
C LEU A 229 5.58 25.91 37.63
N ASN A 230 6.64 25.83 38.46
CA ASN A 230 8.01 25.53 37.99
C ASN A 230 8.10 24.17 37.24
N LEU A 231 6.99 23.50 36.97
CA LEU A 231 6.90 22.27 36.19
C LEU A 231 7.27 22.48 34.72
N ALA A 232 7.03 23.67 34.15
CA ALA A 232 7.47 23.99 32.80
C ALA A 232 9.00 24.09 32.68
N SER A 233 9.70 24.49 33.75
CA SER A 233 11.17 24.52 33.81
C SER A 233 11.76 23.12 34.05
N THR A 234 11.14 22.30 34.90
CA THR A 234 11.63 20.94 35.18
C THR A 234 11.35 19.95 34.05
N LEU A 235 10.22 20.07 33.34
CA LEU A 235 9.92 19.25 32.16
C LEU A 235 10.70 19.70 30.91
N SER A 236 10.97 21.01 30.76
CA SER A 236 11.84 21.50 29.68
C SER A 236 13.32 21.21 29.93
N SER A 237 13.73 20.91 31.17
CA SER A 237 15.06 20.39 31.49
C SER A 237 15.16 18.86 31.36
N ALA A 238 14.04 18.17 31.14
CA ALA A 238 13.96 16.73 30.92
C ALA A 238 13.95 16.37 29.42
N LEU A 239 14.63 17.16 28.58
CA LEU A 239 15.24 16.59 27.37
C LEU A 239 16.25 15.52 27.82
N PRO A 240 16.42 14.42 27.06
CA PRO A 240 17.27 13.32 27.49
C PRO A 240 18.66 13.89 27.76
N ALA A 241 19.14 13.69 28.98
CA ALA A 241 20.50 13.99 29.36
C ALA A 241 21.43 13.22 28.40
N SER A 242 21.83 13.90 27.32
CA SER A 242 22.95 13.48 26.50
C SER A 242 24.17 13.49 27.40
N SER A 243 24.64 12.27 27.70
CA SER A 243 26.05 11.99 27.95
C SER A 243 26.74 12.91 28.97
N VAL A 244 26.34 12.83 30.24
CA VAL A 244 27.33 13.03 31.32
C VAL A 244 28.07 11.71 31.44
N SER A 245 29.23 11.68 30.79
CA SER A 245 30.29 10.71 30.96
C SER A 245 30.77 10.70 32.41
N GLN A 246 30.14 9.88 33.25
CA GLN A 246 30.82 9.32 34.43
C GLN A 246 31.29 7.92 34.07
N GLN A 247 32.56 7.86 33.70
CA GLN A 247 33.32 6.62 33.64
C GLN A 247 33.54 6.12 35.08
N PRO A 248 33.08 4.92 35.47
CA PRO A 248 33.68 4.24 36.60
C PRO A 248 35.08 3.77 36.17
N GLN A 249 36.11 4.32 36.83
CA GLN A 249 37.48 3.83 36.72
C GLN A 249 37.54 2.36 37.15
N TYR A 250 37.96 1.49 36.24
CA TYR A 250 38.30 0.10 36.51
C TYR A 250 39.74 -0.14 36.02
N ASP A 251 40.56 -0.69 36.92
CA ASP A 251 41.98 -0.99 36.71
C ASP A 251 42.19 -2.00 35.56
N PRO A 252 43.30 -1.88 34.80
CA PRO A 252 43.56 -2.74 33.65
C PRO A 252 44.29 -4.03 34.05
N GLU A 253 43.82 -5.19 33.54
CA GLU A 253 44.59 -6.32 32.98
C GLU A 253 43.69 -7.58 32.79
N PRO A 254 44.02 -8.54 31.90
CA PRO A 254 44.67 -8.45 30.58
C PRO A 254 43.92 -9.26 29.47
N GLU A 255 44.43 -9.12 28.24
CA GLU A 255 44.17 -9.90 27.01
C GLU A 255 42.87 -9.67 26.22
N GLU A 256 43.08 -9.00 25.07
CA GLU A 256 42.08 -8.54 24.11
C GLU A 256 41.40 -9.71 23.39
N VAL A 257 40.13 -9.98 23.72
CA VAL A 257 39.22 -10.59 22.75
C VAL A 257 38.91 -9.50 21.70
N PRO A 258 39.32 -9.65 20.44
CA PRO A 258 39.06 -8.64 19.42
C PRO A 258 37.54 -8.44 19.32
N SER A 259 37.10 -7.18 19.42
CA SER A 259 35.69 -6.84 19.34
C SER A 259 35.06 -7.43 18.07
N GLU A 260 33.82 -7.91 18.18
CA GLU A 260 33.10 -8.58 17.09
C GLU A 260 33.05 -7.72 15.81
N ALA A 261 33.12 -6.40 15.93
CA ALA A 261 33.26 -5.45 14.83
C ALA A 261 34.56 -5.61 14.02
N LYS A 262 35.71 -5.91 14.67
CA LYS A 262 36.98 -6.20 13.98
C LYS A 262 36.90 -7.54 13.24
N LEU A 263 36.25 -8.54 13.85
CA LEU A 263 36.01 -9.85 13.22
C LEU A 263 35.09 -9.73 12.00
N ALA A 264 34.03 -8.92 12.08
CA ALA A 264 33.14 -8.65 10.95
C ALA A 264 33.86 -7.98 9.77
N ALA A 265 34.73 -7.01 10.05
CA ALA A 265 35.55 -6.35 9.04
C ALA A 265 36.56 -7.31 8.38
N GLU A 266 37.18 -8.20 9.15
CA GLU A 266 38.11 -9.20 8.63
C GLU A 266 37.40 -10.26 7.78
N VAL A 267 36.26 -10.78 8.25
CA VAL A 267 35.44 -11.75 7.52
C VAL A 267 34.88 -11.14 6.24
N GLY A 268 34.41 -9.89 6.28
CA GLY A 268 33.93 -9.18 5.09
C GLY A 268 35.03 -8.96 4.04
N ARG A 269 36.26 -8.65 4.49
CA ARG A 269 37.44 -8.54 3.60
C ARG A 269 37.83 -9.88 3.00
N LYS A 270 37.80 -10.97 3.78
CA LYS A 270 38.13 -12.33 3.33
C LYS A 270 37.11 -12.90 2.35
N LEU A 271 35.82 -12.64 2.57
CA LEU A 271 34.73 -13.19 1.75
C LEU A 271 34.26 -12.25 0.63
N GLY A 272 34.76 -11.01 0.58
CA GLY A 272 34.38 -10.00 -0.41
C GLY A 272 32.90 -9.59 -0.35
N ARG A 273 32.22 -9.85 0.78
CA ARG A 273 30.80 -9.57 1.00
C ARG A 273 30.64 -8.64 2.20
N LYS A 274 29.68 -7.72 2.14
CA LYS A 274 29.34 -6.86 3.27
C LYS A 274 28.63 -7.70 4.34
N VAL A 275 29.13 -7.64 5.57
CA VAL A 275 28.57 -8.29 6.75
C VAL A 275 27.83 -7.20 7.53
N ASP A 276 26.53 -7.39 7.74
CA ASP A 276 25.71 -6.41 8.46
C ASP A 276 25.82 -6.62 9.98
N LEU A 277 25.79 -5.52 10.73
CA LEU A 277 25.88 -5.49 12.19
C LEU A 277 24.58 -4.92 12.77
N ASP A 278 24.08 -5.53 13.85
CA ASP A 278 22.94 -5.02 14.62
C ASP A 278 23.33 -3.78 15.46
N ASP A 279 22.34 -3.08 16.02
CA ASP A 279 22.53 -1.91 16.90
C ASP A 279 23.36 -2.21 18.17
N GLU A 280 23.46 -3.49 18.54
CA GLU A 280 24.32 -3.99 19.63
C GLU A 280 25.74 -4.40 19.17
N GLY A 281 26.07 -4.20 17.88
CA GLY A 281 27.37 -4.53 17.28
C GLY A 281 27.59 -6.01 16.97
N ARG A 282 26.54 -6.85 17.06
CA ARG A 282 26.59 -8.29 16.75
C ARG A 282 26.40 -8.53 15.25
N ILE A 283 27.03 -9.59 14.73
CA ILE A 283 26.94 -9.98 13.32
C ILE A 283 25.57 -10.59 13.00
N ILE A 284 24.87 -10.02 12.01
CA ILE A 284 23.57 -10.49 11.55
C ILE A 284 23.75 -11.69 10.61
N ASP A 285 23.35 -12.89 11.05
CA ASP A 285 23.35 -14.09 10.21
C ASP A 285 22.07 -14.17 9.36
N HIS A 286 22.16 -13.70 8.11
CA HIS A 286 21.08 -13.71 7.12
C HIS A 286 20.50 -15.10 6.81
N ARG A 287 21.18 -16.19 7.18
CA ARG A 287 20.61 -17.54 7.05
C ARG A 287 19.49 -17.80 8.05
N GLN A 288 19.55 -17.24 9.26
CA GLN A 288 18.52 -17.43 10.28
C GLN A 288 17.21 -16.73 9.90
N LEU A 289 17.32 -15.61 9.17
CA LEU A 289 16.18 -14.91 8.56
C LEU A 289 15.55 -15.69 7.40
N LEU A 290 16.30 -16.60 6.77
CA LEU A 290 15.84 -17.44 5.64
C LEU A 290 15.33 -18.81 6.07
N THR A 291 15.72 -19.32 7.24
CA THR A 291 15.19 -20.58 7.80
C THR A 291 13.83 -20.40 8.47
N GLY A 292 13.49 -19.18 8.89
CA GLY A 292 12.14 -18.80 9.33
C GLY A 292 11.16 -18.69 8.17
N GLY A 293 10.70 -19.82 7.65
CA GLY A 293 9.72 -19.88 6.58
C GLY A 293 8.48 -19.00 6.84
N LEU A 294 8.13 -18.20 5.84
CA LEU A 294 6.90 -17.43 5.77
C LEU A 294 5.68 -18.36 5.80
N ASN A 295 5.12 -18.59 6.99
CA ASN A 295 3.77 -19.14 7.17
C ASN A 295 2.73 -18.07 6.80
N VAL A 296 2.61 -17.75 5.51
CA VAL A 296 1.39 -17.16 4.98
C VAL A 296 0.27 -18.17 5.21
N GLY A 297 -0.75 -17.75 5.97
CA GLY A 297 -1.73 -18.60 6.63
C GLY A 297 -2.45 -19.61 5.74
N GLN A 298 -3.00 -20.63 6.42
CA GLN A 298 -3.86 -21.68 5.87
C GLN A 298 -4.83 -21.13 4.80
N PRO A 299 -4.83 -21.63 3.56
CA PRO A 299 -5.82 -21.24 2.58
C PRO A 299 -7.19 -21.76 3.02
N LYS A 300 -8.11 -20.84 3.32
CA LYS A 300 -9.52 -21.14 3.60
C LYS A 300 -10.09 -21.95 2.43
N LEU A 301 -10.54 -23.17 2.71
CA LEU A 301 -11.29 -24.01 1.77
C LEU A 301 -12.62 -23.31 1.42
N GLY A 302 -12.68 -22.69 0.24
CA GLY A 302 -13.94 -22.38 -0.45
C GLY A 302 -14.35 -23.54 -1.37
N PRO A 303 -15.64 -23.71 -1.67
CA PRO A 303 -16.16 -24.85 -2.42
C PRO A 303 -15.69 -24.82 -3.88
N LYS A 304 -14.91 -25.81 -4.30
CA LYS A 304 -14.46 -25.99 -5.69
C LYS A 304 -15.61 -26.53 -6.56
N LYS A 305 -15.91 -25.81 -7.64
CA LYS A 305 -16.70 -26.34 -8.78
C LYS A 305 -15.85 -27.36 -9.57
N PRO A 306 -16.42 -28.44 -10.12
CA PRO A 306 -15.64 -29.46 -10.80
C PRO A 306 -15.30 -29.06 -12.24
N THR A 307 -14.01 -29.01 -12.56
CA THR A 307 -13.52 -28.98 -13.94
C THR A 307 -13.38 -30.42 -14.45
N LYS A 308 -14.11 -30.73 -15.51
CA LYS A 308 -13.97 -31.94 -16.32
C LYS A 308 -12.63 -31.91 -17.05
N SER A 309 -11.74 -32.87 -16.80
CA SER A 309 -10.95 -33.59 -17.81
C SER A 309 -9.75 -34.26 -17.16
N GLY A 310 -9.64 -35.57 -17.33
CA GLY A 310 -8.55 -36.41 -16.85
C GLY A 310 -9.15 -37.73 -16.40
N PHE A 311 -9.09 -38.73 -17.28
CA PHE A 311 -9.50 -40.10 -17.01
C PHE A 311 -8.76 -40.58 -15.76
N ALA A 312 -9.45 -40.57 -14.61
CA ALA A 312 -8.85 -40.92 -13.34
C ALA A 312 -8.57 -42.42 -13.35
N LEU A 313 -7.31 -42.80 -13.10
CA LEU A 313 -6.94 -44.19 -12.85
C LEU A 313 -7.86 -44.75 -11.76
N PRO A 314 -8.36 -46.00 -11.91
CA PRO A 314 -9.22 -46.63 -10.91
C PRO A 314 -8.57 -46.56 -9.52
N ILE A 315 -9.39 -46.34 -8.49
CA ILE A 315 -8.95 -46.14 -7.08
C ILE A 315 -7.95 -47.22 -6.62
N ALA A 316 -8.08 -48.45 -7.12
CA ALA A 316 -7.18 -49.55 -6.85
C ALA A 316 -5.75 -49.37 -7.42
N GLU A 317 -5.60 -48.77 -8.60
CA GLU A 317 -4.29 -48.46 -9.18
C GLU A 317 -3.60 -47.31 -8.47
N ARG A 318 -4.36 -46.30 -8.04
CA ARG A 318 -3.82 -45.18 -7.24
C ARG A 318 -3.27 -45.66 -5.90
N ALA A 319 -4.03 -46.52 -5.20
CA ALA A 319 -3.59 -47.11 -3.95
C ALA A 319 -2.36 -48.03 -4.11
N ARG A 320 -2.23 -48.71 -5.26
CA ARG A 320 -1.01 -49.48 -5.59
C ARG A 320 0.18 -48.58 -5.83
N GLN A 321 0.04 -47.51 -6.62
CA GLN A 321 1.13 -46.56 -6.88
C GLN A 321 1.58 -45.83 -5.60
N GLU A 322 0.66 -45.48 -4.71
CA GLU A 322 1.01 -44.87 -3.42
C GLU A 322 1.74 -45.86 -2.49
N ARG A 323 1.36 -47.13 -2.49
CA ARG A 323 2.08 -48.18 -1.75
C ARG A 323 3.46 -48.48 -2.34
N GLU A 324 3.56 -48.58 -3.66
CA GLU A 324 4.83 -48.82 -4.36
C GLU A 324 5.79 -47.65 -4.18
N LYS A 325 5.29 -46.41 -4.17
CA LYS A 325 6.08 -45.22 -3.81
C LYS A 325 6.53 -45.27 -2.35
N ALA A 326 5.63 -45.58 -1.41
CA ALA A 326 5.98 -45.68 0.01
C ALA A 326 7.00 -46.81 0.28
N GLU A 327 6.90 -47.93 -0.45
CA GLU A 327 7.84 -49.05 -0.35
C GLU A 327 9.19 -48.72 -0.99
N ALA A 328 9.21 -48.01 -2.13
CA ALA A 328 10.44 -47.48 -2.72
C ALA A 328 11.12 -46.44 -1.84
N GLU A 329 10.34 -45.57 -1.18
CA GLU A 329 10.83 -44.58 -0.23
C GLU A 329 11.38 -45.24 1.04
N ALA A 330 10.69 -46.25 1.59
CA ALA A 330 11.17 -47.05 2.71
C ALA A 330 12.44 -47.86 2.36
N ALA A 331 12.56 -48.38 1.14
CA ALA A 331 13.75 -49.07 0.66
C ALA A 331 14.94 -48.11 0.45
N LEU A 332 14.67 -46.86 0.04
CA LEU A 332 15.68 -45.79 -0.03
C LEU A 332 16.18 -45.40 1.35
N VAL A 333 15.30 -45.26 2.34
CA VAL A 333 15.69 -44.96 3.73
C VAL A 333 16.55 -46.08 4.31
N LYS A 334 16.19 -47.35 4.11
CA LYS A 334 17.01 -48.49 4.55
C LYS A 334 18.38 -48.53 3.89
N LYS A 335 18.48 -48.27 2.58
CA LYS A 335 19.77 -48.16 1.89
C LYS A 335 20.61 -46.98 2.40
N GLN A 336 19.97 -45.86 2.73
CA GLN A 336 20.64 -44.70 3.32
C GLN A 336 21.17 -44.99 4.73
N GLU A 337 20.44 -45.76 5.53
CA GLU A 337 20.89 -46.21 6.86
C GLU A 337 22.04 -47.22 6.77
N GLU A 338 21.98 -48.17 5.83
CA GLU A 338 23.03 -49.17 5.58
C GLU A 338 24.34 -48.56 5.05
N GLU A 339 24.28 -47.52 4.21
CA GLU A 339 25.46 -46.77 3.74
C GLU A 339 26.10 -45.88 4.84
N GLU A 340 25.38 -45.62 5.93
CA GLU A 340 25.82 -44.76 7.04
C GLU A 340 26.38 -45.56 8.25
N GLU A 341 26.38 -46.89 8.20
CA GLU A 341 27.02 -47.74 9.21
C GLU A 341 28.54 -47.80 8.99
N GLY A 342 29.31 -47.13 9.85
CA GLY A 342 30.79 -47.17 9.86
C GLY A 342 31.48 -45.86 9.47
N ILE A 343 30.74 -44.84 9.06
CA ILE A 343 31.26 -43.53 8.63
C ILE A 343 31.32 -42.55 9.82
N SER A 344 32.43 -41.82 9.96
CA SER A 344 32.62 -40.86 11.06
C SER A 344 31.56 -39.74 11.04
N GLN A 345 31.22 -39.17 12.20
CA GLN A 345 30.19 -38.12 12.31
C GLN A 345 30.47 -36.91 11.39
N ALA A 346 31.75 -36.60 11.13
CA ALA A 346 32.15 -35.51 10.24
C ALA A 346 31.87 -35.81 8.76
N GLU A 347 31.95 -37.08 8.36
CA GLU A 347 31.76 -37.52 6.98
C GLU A 347 30.26 -37.73 6.68
N LYS A 348 29.45 -38.15 7.67
CA LYS A 348 27.97 -38.08 7.61
C LYS A 348 27.47 -36.66 7.35
N LEU A 349 28.04 -35.67 8.02
CA LEU A 349 27.67 -34.26 7.81
C LEU A 349 28.05 -33.75 6.41
N LYS A 350 29.18 -34.21 5.86
CA LYS A 350 29.57 -33.87 4.47
C LYS A 350 28.62 -34.49 3.46
N LEU A 351 28.30 -35.77 3.61
CA LEU A 351 27.40 -36.50 2.71
C LEU A 351 25.96 -35.96 2.77
N SER A 352 25.49 -35.56 3.95
CA SER A 352 24.21 -34.85 4.12
C SER A 352 24.21 -33.48 3.41
N ARG A 353 25.30 -32.71 3.52
CA ARG A 353 25.45 -31.41 2.82
C ARG A 353 25.49 -31.57 1.30
N GLU A 354 26.16 -32.60 0.79
CA GLU A 354 26.20 -32.90 -0.65
C GLU A 354 24.83 -33.33 -1.18
N ARG A 355 24.10 -34.16 -0.44
CA ARG A 355 22.71 -34.52 -0.79
C ARG A 355 21.81 -33.29 -0.82
N GLN A 356 21.94 -32.38 0.14
CA GLN A 356 21.18 -31.13 0.17
C GLN A 356 21.55 -30.18 -0.99
N SER A 357 22.83 -30.07 -1.34
CA SER A 357 23.27 -29.21 -2.45
C SER A 357 22.79 -29.74 -3.81
N LEU A 358 22.80 -31.06 -4.01
CA LEU A 358 22.26 -31.70 -5.22
C LEU A 358 20.75 -31.49 -5.37
N LEU A 359 19.99 -31.59 -4.28
CA LEU A 359 18.55 -31.34 -4.29
C LEU A 359 18.25 -29.88 -4.68
N LEU A 360 18.99 -28.92 -4.11
CA LEU A 360 18.87 -27.51 -4.49
C LEU A 360 19.23 -27.28 -5.96
N GLN A 361 20.30 -27.92 -6.44
CA GLN A 361 20.68 -27.84 -7.85
C GLN A 361 19.59 -28.39 -8.76
N GLN A 362 18.97 -29.51 -8.40
CA GLN A 362 17.85 -30.09 -9.15
C GLN A 362 16.64 -29.16 -9.18
N GLN A 363 16.29 -28.53 -8.04
CA GLN A 363 15.20 -27.55 -7.98
C GLN A 363 15.47 -26.32 -8.85
N LEU A 364 16.72 -25.83 -8.90
CA LEU A 364 17.11 -24.72 -9.77
C LEU A 364 16.99 -25.09 -11.25
N ILE A 365 17.46 -26.28 -11.64
CA ILE A 365 17.33 -26.80 -13.02
C ILE A 365 15.84 -26.93 -13.40
N GLU A 366 14.99 -27.41 -12.49
CA GLU A 366 13.56 -27.56 -12.72
C GLU A 366 12.89 -26.18 -12.92
N LEU A 367 13.18 -25.21 -12.06
CA LEU A 367 12.69 -23.83 -12.19
C LEU A 367 13.12 -23.19 -13.52
N GLU A 368 14.38 -23.38 -13.91
CA GLU A 368 14.87 -22.88 -15.20
C GLU A 368 14.15 -23.54 -16.37
N SER A 369 13.93 -24.86 -16.32
CA SER A 369 13.19 -25.58 -17.35
C SER A 369 11.73 -25.14 -17.46
N ASN A 370 11.07 -24.85 -16.34
CA ASN A 370 9.70 -24.36 -16.28
C ASN A 370 9.61 -22.93 -16.81
N LYS A 371 10.60 -22.08 -16.50
CA LYS A 371 10.70 -20.73 -17.05
C LYS A 371 10.87 -20.76 -18.57
N ARG A 372 11.76 -21.61 -19.09
CA ARG A 372 11.94 -21.79 -20.55
C ARG A 372 10.66 -22.26 -21.23
N LYS A 373 9.95 -23.25 -20.67
CA LYS A 373 8.66 -23.72 -21.21
C LYS A 373 7.61 -22.60 -21.23
N ALA A 374 7.53 -21.80 -20.16
CA ALA A 374 6.60 -20.68 -20.09
C ALA A 374 6.93 -19.60 -21.14
N GLU A 375 8.20 -19.30 -21.37
CA GLU A 375 8.66 -18.39 -22.43
C GLU A 375 8.33 -18.93 -23.82
N GLU A 376 8.54 -20.22 -24.08
CA GLU A 376 8.15 -20.87 -25.34
C GLU A 376 6.64 -20.81 -25.59
N ASP A 377 5.83 -21.05 -24.57
CA ASP A 377 4.38 -20.99 -24.68
C ASP A 377 3.89 -19.56 -24.92
N GLN A 378 4.51 -18.56 -24.27
CA GLN A 378 4.27 -17.15 -24.57
C GLN A 378 4.64 -16.80 -26.01
N MET A 379 5.78 -17.28 -26.51
CA MET A 379 6.21 -17.09 -27.89
C MET A 379 5.24 -17.73 -28.88
N LYS A 380 4.79 -18.97 -28.62
CA LYS A 380 3.77 -19.65 -29.44
C LYS A 380 2.46 -18.87 -29.45
N ASP A 381 2.03 -18.32 -28.33
CA ASP A 381 0.82 -17.51 -28.25
C ASP A 381 0.95 -16.18 -28.99
N GLN A 382 2.12 -15.54 -28.96
CA GLN A 382 2.41 -14.36 -29.78
C GLN A 382 2.36 -14.69 -31.27
N ILE A 383 2.98 -15.80 -31.70
CA ILE A 383 2.94 -16.27 -33.08
C ILE A 383 1.49 -16.55 -33.52
N LYS A 384 0.70 -17.25 -32.69
CA LYS A 384 -0.74 -17.49 -32.97
C LYS A 384 -1.54 -16.19 -33.07
N LYS A 385 -1.25 -15.19 -32.23
CA LYS A 385 -1.92 -13.87 -32.30
C LYS A 385 -1.56 -13.10 -33.56
N VAL A 386 -0.32 -13.19 -34.04
CA VAL A 386 0.12 -12.57 -35.31
C VAL A 386 -0.50 -13.31 -36.49
N ALA A 387 -0.51 -14.64 -36.48
CA ALA A 387 -1.15 -15.47 -37.51
C ALA A 387 -2.65 -15.15 -37.64
N ARG A 388 -3.39 -15.06 -36.51
CA ARG A 388 -4.82 -14.65 -36.50
C ARG A 388 -5.08 -13.21 -36.96
N ARG A 389 -4.07 -12.33 -36.95
CA ARG A 389 -4.20 -10.97 -37.47
C ARG A 389 -3.89 -10.91 -38.96
N ASN A 390 -3.04 -11.81 -39.43
CA ASN A 390 -2.65 -11.98 -40.83
C ASN A 390 -3.38 -13.20 -41.44
N ASP A 391 -4.68 -13.33 -41.21
CA ASP A 391 -5.47 -14.37 -41.86
C ASP A 391 -5.38 -14.15 -43.39
N GLU A 392 -4.79 -15.12 -44.09
CA GLU A 392 -4.46 -15.03 -45.52
C GLU A 392 -5.70 -14.71 -46.37
N SER A 393 -6.87 -15.23 -45.99
CA SER A 393 -8.16 -14.93 -46.63
C SER A 393 -8.53 -13.45 -46.56
N LYS A 394 -8.30 -12.81 -45.41
CA LYS A 394 -8.59 -11.37 -45.20
C LYS A 394 -7.58 -10.51 -45.95
N VAL A 395 -6.33 -10.95 -46.05
CA VAL A 395 -5.29 -10.30 -46.86
C VAL A 395 -5.63 -10.39 -48.35
N GLU A 396 -6.12 -11.53 -48.83
CA GLU A 396 -6.57 -11.73 -50.22
C GLU A 396 -7.80 -10.88 -50.57
N GLU A 397 -8.79 -10.80 -49.67
CA GLU A 397 -9.96 -9.93 -49.84
C GLU A 397 -9.56 -8.45 -49.96
N LEU A 398 -8.65 -7.98 -49.10
CA LEU A 398 -8.14 -6.61 -49.15
C LEU A 398 -7.36 -6.35 -50.44
N LYS A 399 -6.57 -7.33 -50.90
CA LYS A 399 -5.82 -7.25 -52.17
C LYS A 399 -6.76 -7.18 -53.36
N ARG A 400 -7.84 -7.97 -53.38
CA ARG A 400 -8.88 -7.94 -54.42
C ARG A 400 -9.59 -6.58 -54.45
N LYS A 401 -10.00 -6.08 -53.29
CA LYS A 401 -10.64 -4.76 -53.15
C LYS A 401 -9.73 -3.62 -53.61
N ALA A 402 -8.43 -3.70 -53.33
CA ALA A 402 -7.44 -2.73 -53.81
C ALA A 402 -7.29 -2.77 -55.35
N GLN A 403 -7.27 -3.96 -55.95
CA GLN A 403 -7.22 -4.12 -57.42
C GLN A 403 -8.50 -3.60 -58.10
N GLU A 404 -9.67 -3.87 -57.53
CA GLU A 404 -10.94 -3.33 -58.04
C GLU A 404 -10.99 -1.80 -57.96
N ARG A 405 -10.49 -1.20 -56.86
CA ARG A 405 -10.36 0.26 -56.75
C ARG A 405 -9.41 0.84 -57.79
N ARG A 406 -8.31 0.16 -58.09
CA ARG A 406 -7.35 0.57 -59.13
C ARG A 406 -7.99 0.51 -60.52
N LYS A 407 -8.66 -0.60 -60.86
CA LYS A 407 -9.40 -0.77 -62.12
C LYS A 407 -10.55 0.25 -62.26
N ALA A 408 -11.25 0.57 -61.17
CA ALA A 408 -12.30 1.58 -61.19
C ALA A 408 -11.72 2.98 -61.45
N ARG A 409 -10.59 3.32 -60.83
CA ARG A 409 -9.87 4.57 -61.12
C ARG A 409 -9.41 4.64 -62.57
N GLU A 410 -8.89 3.55 -63.11
CA GLU A 410 -8.44 3.46 -64.50
C GLU A 410 -9.61 3.61 -65.49
N LYS A 411 -10.76 3.00 -65.22
CA LYS A 411 -11.99 3.19 -66.01
C LYS A 411 -12.52 4.63 -65.98
N VAL A 412 -12.35 5.34 -64.87
CA VAL A 412 -12.73 6.77 -64.75
C VAL A 412 -11.75 7.68 -65.50
N LEU A 413 -10.50 7.23 -65.69
CA LEU A 413 -9.44 7.96 -66.40
C LEU A 413 -9.48 7.76 -67.93
N ILE A 414 -10.23 6.79 -68.45
CA ILE A 414 -10.45 6.62 -69.89
C ILE A 414 -11.62 7.53 -70.30
N PRO A 415 -11.39 8.65 -71.01
CA PRO A 415 -12.46 9.54 -71.43
C PRO A 415 -13.33 8.83 -72.48
N THR A 416 -14.65 8.93 -72.33
CA THR A 416 -15.64 8.41 -73.27
C THR A 416 -15.63 9.24 -74.56
N GLU A 417 -14.67 8.99 -75.45
CA GLU A 417 -14.66 9.47 -76.83
C GLU A 417 -15.67 8.66 -77.66
N THR A 418 -16.98 8.84 -77.46
CA THR A 418 -18.03 8.35 -78.40
C THR A 418 -19.41 8.94 -78.02
N SER A 419 -19.62 10.25 -78.17
CA SER A 419 -20.99 10.82 -78.12
C SER A 419 -21.11 12.24 -78.70
N THR A 420 -20.58 12.50 -79.90
CA THR A 420 -20.94 13.72 -80.67
C THR A 420 -20.92 13.44 -82.17
N LYS A 421 -21.89 12.69 -82.66
CA LYS A 421 -22.19 12.62 -84.11
C LYS A 421 -23.69 12.38 -84.32
N GLU A 422 -24.50 13.41 -84.07
CA GLU A 422 -25.87 13.52 -84.60
C GLU A 422 -26.42 14.92 -84.30
N THR A 423 -26.23 15.85 -85.25
CA THR A 423 -27.13 16.95 -85.60
C THR A 423 -26.49 17.80 -86.71
N ILE A 424 -26.82 17.47 -87.96
CA ILE A 424 -26.91 18.41 -89.09
C ILE A 424 -28.22 18.12 -89.79
#